data_AF-A0A952VAE5-F1
#
_entry.id   AF-A0A952VAE5-F1
#
_cell.length_a   1.000
_cell.length_b   1.000
_cell.length_c   1.000
_cell.angle_alpha   90.00
_cell.angle_beta   90.00
_cell.angle_gamma   90.00
#
_symmetry.space_group_name_H-M   'P 1'
#
loop_
_entity.id
_entity.type
_entity.pdbx_description
1 polymer ?
#
loop_
_entity_poly.entity_id
_entity_poly.type
_entity_poly.pdbx_seq_one_letter_code
_entity_poly.pdbx_strand_id
1 'polypeptide(L)'
;MAQNVLTIEYGDDLLNRLGVSREKFSNDAKLLLAVKLYELGKLSSGEAAQLAGKGRVEFLFALREMGVPMSNLGEESLNEELDFALNG
;
A
#
# COMPACT_ATOMS: atom_id res chain seq x y z
N MET A 1 -3.75 2.43 -19.69
CA MET A 1 -2.86 3.43 -19.07
C MET A 1 -1.42 2.94 -19.16
N ALA A 2 -0.43 3.84 -19.23
CA ALA A 2 0.98 3.44 -19.25
C ALA A 2 1.42 2.96 -17.86
N GLN A 3 2.23 1.91 -17.80
CA GLN A 3 2.76 1.36 -16.56
C GLN A 3 4.18 1.86 -16.34
N ASN A 4 4.47 2.32 -15.12
CA ASN A 4 5.80 2.79 -14.72
C ASN A 4 6.43 1.79 -13.74
N VAL A 5 7.76 1.73 -13.73
CA VAL A 5 8.55 0.88 -12.81
C VAL A 5 9.40 1.77 -11.92
N LEU A 6 9.33 1.53 -10.61
CA LEU A 6 10.22 2.13 -9.62
C LEU A 6 11.34 1.15 -9.29
N THR A 7 12.59 1.58 -9.42
CA THR A 7 13.77 0.81 -9.04
C THR A 7 14.38 1.36 -7.76
N ILE A 8 14.66 0.49 -6.80
CA ILE A 8 15.36 0.83 -5.56
C ILE A 8 16.63 -0.01 -5.54
N GLU A 9 17.79 0.65 -5.50
CA GLU A 9 19.08 -0.03 -5.37
C GLU A 9 19.34 -0.39 -3.90
N TYR A 10 19.72 -1.64 -3.66
CA TYR A 10 20.11 -2.13 -2.34
C TYR A 10 21.09 -3.29 -2.50
N GLY A 11 21.95 -3.47 -1.50
CA GLY A 11 22.91 -4.58 -1.46
C GLY A 11 22.29 -5.86 -0.92
N ASP A 12 22.85 -7.00 -1.31
CA ASP A 12 22.43 -8.31 -0.78
C ASP A 12 22.68 -8.42 0.73
N ASP A 13 23.59 -7.62 1.30
CA ASP A 13 23.83 -7.53 2.74
C ASP A 13 22.57 -7.08 3.51
N LEU A 14 21.73 -6.23 2.92
CA LEU A 14 20.45 -5.84 3.50
C LEU A 14 19.50 -7.04 3.60
N LEU A 15 19.36 -7.81 2.51
CA LEU A 15 18.51 -9.00 2.48
C LEU A 15 18.98 -10.03 3.50
N ASN A 16 20.30 -10.25 3.58
CA ASN A 16 20.92 -11.16 4.54
C ASN A 16 20.68 -10.72 5.98
N ARG A 17 20.82 -9.42 6.29
CA ARG A 17 20.56 -8.87 7.62
C ARG A 17 19.09 -8.97 8.03
N LEU A 18 18.18 -8.80 7.06
CA LEU A 18 16.74 -8.92 7.29
C LEU A 18 16.24 -10.37 7.29
N GLY A 19 17.03 -11.31 6.79
CA GLY A 19 16.63 -12.72 6.70
C GLY A 19 15.45 -12.96 5.74
N VAL A 20 15.32 -12.14 4.68
CA VAL A 20 14.21 -12.21 3.73
C VAL A 20 14.68 -12.49 2.31
N SER A 21 13.83 -13.15 1.52
CA SER A 21 14.08 -13.29 0.08
C SER A 21 13.90 -11.95 -0.64
N ARG A 22 14.52 -11.82 -1.82
CA ARG A 22 14.33 -10.67 -2.71
C ARG A 22 12.85 -10.44 -3.04
N GLU A 23 12.10 -11.51 -3.31
CA GLU A 23 10.67 -11.45 -3.61
C GLU A 23 9.87 -10.91 -2.42
N LYS A 24 10.12 -11.43 -1.21
CA LYS A 24 9.45 -10.95 0.00
C LYS A 24 9.77 -9.48 0.24
N PHE A 25 11.03 -9.07 0.13
CA PHE A 25 11.44 -7.68 0.30
C PHE A 25 10.72 -6.75 -0.68
N SER A 26 10.67 -7.11 -1.97
CA SER A 26 9.95 -6.33 -2.98
C SER A 26 8.45 -6.23 -2.71
N ASN A 27 7.81 -7.32 -2.28
CA ASN A 27 6.39 -7.34 -1.94
C ASN A 27 6.09 -6.49 -0.69
N ASP A 28 6.93 -6.59 0.34
CA ASP A 28 6.82 -5.80 1.56
C ASP A 28 7.03 -4.30 1.26
N ALA A 29 8.03 -3.96 0.45
CA ALA A 29 8.28 -2.57 0.03
C ALA A 29 7.10 -1.96 -0.75
N LYS A 30 6.50 -2.74 -1.65
CA LYS A 30 5.32 -2.32 -2.41
C LYS A 30 4.11 -2.09 -1.51
N LEU A 31 3.88 -3.00 -0.55
CA LEU A 31 2.81 -2.87 0.43
C LEU A 31 3.04 -1.64 1.31
N LEU A 32 4.24 -1.45 1.85
CA LEU A 32 4.59 -0.31 2.69
C LEU A 32 4.42 1.03 1.96
N LEU A 33 4.77 1.12 0.68
CA LEU A 33 4.54 2.32 -0.12
C LEU A 33 3.03 2.60 -0.26
N ALA A 34 2.23 1.59 -0.60
CA ALA A 34 0.78 1.75 -0.73
C ALA A 34 0.12 2.17 0.59
N VAL A 35 0.51 1.51 1.69
CA VAL A 35 0.08 1.86 3.05
C VAL A 35 0.44 3.30 3.35
N LYS A 36 1.67 3.72 3.06
CA LYS A 36 2.10 5.07 3.42
C LYS A 36 1.35 6.14 2.66
N LEU A 37 1.02 5.89 1.38
CA LEU A 37 0.23 6.82 0.58
C LEU A 37 -1.23 6.90 1.07
N TYR A 38 -1.82 5.78 1.50
CA TYR A 38 -3.13 5.75 2.15
C TYR A 38 -3.12 6.52 3.49
N GLU A 39 -2.12 6.29 4.34
CA GLU A 39 -1.89 7.05 5.59
C GLU A 39 -1.64 8.55 5.38
N LEU A 40 -1.32 8.98 4.17
CA LEU A 40 -1.16 10.39 3.85
C LEU A 40 -2.40 10.99 3.17
N GLY A 41 -3.47 10.21 3.02
CA GLY A 41 -4.68 10.59 2.28
C GLY A 41 -4.41 10.86 0.80
N LYS A 42 -3.36 10.27 0.22
CA LYS A 42 -2.97 10.45 -1.19
C LYS A 42 -3.54 9.39 -2.12
N LEU A 43 -3.97 8.27 -1.55
CA LEU A 43 -4.65 7.20 -2.25
C LEU A 43 -5.84 6.76 -1.40
N SER A 44 -6.96 6.48 -2.05
CA SER A 44 -8.06 5.73 -1.47
C SER A 44 -7.63 4.30 -1.14
N SER A 45 -8.43 3.59 -0.34
CA SER A 45 -8.18 2.16 -0.06
C SER A 45 -8.21 1.27 -1.31
N GLY A 46 -8.96 1.67 -2.36
CA GLY A 46 -8.99 0.96 -3.65
C GLY A 46 -7.71 1.15 -4.45
N GLU A 47 -7.23 2.39 -4.59
CA GLU A 47 -6.00 2.69 -5.33
C GLU A 47 -4.76 2.14 -4.62
N ALA A 48 -4.70 2.24 -3.29
CA ALA A 48 -3.63 1.66 -2.51
C ALA A 48 -3.60 0.12 -2.62
N ALA A 49 -4.77 -0.54 -2.61
CA ALA A 49 -4.85 -1.98 -2.86
C ALA A 49 -4.34 -2.36 -4.26
N GLN A 50 -4.71 -1.59 -5.29
CA GLN A 50 -4.22 -1.80 -6.66
C GLN A 50 -2.70 -1.64 -6.74
N LEU A 51 -2.14 -0.61 -6.11
CA LEU A 51 -0.68 -0.41 -6.05
C LEU A 51 0.02 -1.58 -5.33
N ALA A 52 -0.57 -2.06 -4.23
CA ALA A 52 -0.08 -3.22 -3.49
C ALA A 52 -0.24 -4.55 -4.24
N GLY A 53 -0.99 -4.58 -5.35
CA GLY A 53 -1.32 -5.82 -6.08
C GLY A 53 -2.25 -6.75 -5.29
N LYS A 54 -3.16 -6.18 -4.48
CA LYS A 54 -4.06 -6.89 -3.57
C LYS A 54 -5.52 -6.56 -3.87
N GLY A 55 -6.44 -7.43 -3.45
CA GLY A 55 -7.85 -7.05 -3.35
C GLY A 55 -8.06 -6.00 -2.24
N ARG A 56 -9.09 -5.15 -2.36
CA ARG A 56 -9.40 -4.10 -1.36
C ARG A 56 -9.52 -4.68 0.06
N VAL A 57 -10.26 -5.78 0.20
CA VAL A 57 -10.45 -6.45 1.50
C VAL A 57 -9.12 -6.96 2.06
N GLU A 58 -8.26 -7.55 1.22
CA GLU A 58 -6.94 -8.03 1.64
C GLU A 58 -6.01 -6.89 2.06
N PHE A 59 -6.06 -5.76 1.37
CA PHE A 59 -5.31 -4.56 1.75
C PHE A 59 -5.77 -4.01 3.10
N LEU A 60 -7.08 -3.93 3.30
CA LEU A 60 -7.71 -3.52 4.56
C LEU A 60 -7.32 -4.46 5.72
N PHE A 61 -7.22 -5.77 5.48
CA PHE A 61 -6.67 -6.70 6.47
C PHE A 61 -5.17 -6.46 6.74
N ALA A 62 -4.37 -6.21 5.72
CA ALA A 62 -2.94 -5.93 5.87
C ALA A 62 -2.67 -4.67 6.71
N LEU A 63 -3.47 -3.61 6.56
CA LEU A 63 -3.37 -2.40 7.40
C LEU A 63 -3.48 -2.72 8.89
N ARG A 64 -4.44 -3.60 9.24
CA ARG A 64 -4.64 -4.05 10.63
C ARG A 64 -3.43 -4.82 11.16
N GLU A 65 -2.83 -5.71 10.35
CA GLU A 65 -1.65 -6.49 10.74
C GLU A 65 -0.43 -5.60 10.98
N MET A 66 -0.32 -4.48 10.26
CA MET A 66 0.75 -3.49 10.43
C MET A 66 0.49 -2.47 11.54
N GLY A 67 -0.66 -2.55 12.23
CA GLY A 67 -1.00 -1.61 13.30
C GLY A 67 -1.37 -0.21 12.79
N VAL A 68 -1.69 -0.06 11.50
CA VAL A 68 -2.11 1.20 10.91
C VAL A 68 -3.60 1.41 11.20
N PRO A 69 -4.00 2.53 11.83
CA PRO A 69 -5.41 2.82 12.06
C PRO A 69 -6.14 2.95 10.73
N MET A 70 -7.24 2.21 10.57
CA MET A 70 -8.18 2.35 9.44
C MET A 70 -8.84 3.74 9.39
N SER A 71 -8.69 4.53 10.46
CA SER A 71 -9.36 5.81 10.68
C SER A 71 -8.62 7.01 10.07
N ASN A 72 -7.61 6.81 9.21
CA ASN A 72 -6.89 7.94 8.61
C ASN A 72 -7.68 8.62 7.47
N LEU A 73 -9.01 8.57 7.55
CA LEU A 73 -9.86 9.36 6.68
C LEU A 73 -9.87 10.81 7.19
N GLY A 74 -8.87 11.60 6.81
CA GLY A 74 -9.00 13.05 6.83
C GLY A 74 -10.18 13.46 5.93
N GLU A 75 -10.83 14.58 6.23
CA GLU A 75 -12.09 15.01 5.58
C GLU A 75 -12.07 14.98 4.03
N GLU A 76 -10.89 15.20 3.42
CA GLU A 76 -10.69 15.06 1.96
C GLU A 76 -10.85 13.62 1.44
N SER A 77 -10.28 12.64 2.15
CA SER A 77 -10.30 11.22 1.77
C SER A 77 -11.64 10.50 2.05
N LEU A 78 -12.48 11.05 2.94
CA LEU A 78 -13.82 10.50 3.19
C LEU A 78 -14.71 10.63 1.95
N ASN A 79 -14.62 11.76 1.25
CA ASN A 79 -15.40 11.99 0.03
C ASN A 79 -14.94 11.09 -1.11
N GLU A 80 -13.64 10.84 -1.25
CA GLU A 80 -13.10 9.93 -2.27
C GLU A 80 -13.47 8.46 -1.97
N GLU A 81 -13.43 8.04 -0.70
CA GLU A 81 -13.92 6.71 -0.33
C GLU A 81 -15.44 6.54 -0.50
N LEU A 82 -16.22 7.60 -0.22
CA LEU A 82 -17.66 7.62 -0.42
C LEU A 82 -18.02 7.60 -1.91
N ASP A 83 -17.37 8.42 -2.72
CA ASP A 83 -17.59 8.47 -4.16
C ASP A 83 -17.24 7.13 -4.82
N PHE A 84 -16.11 6.53 -4.45
CA PHE A 84 -15.77 5.18 -4.93
C PHE A 84 -16.74 4.11 -4.42
N ALA A 85 -17.19 4.16 -3.16
CA ALA A 85 -18.16 3.17 -2.65
C ALA A 85 -19.53 3.26 -3.34
N LEU A 86 -19.89 4.44 -3.86
CA LEU A 86 -21.17 4.70 -4.53
C LEU A 86 -21.09 4.51 -6.05
N ASN A 87 -19.93 4.75 -6.67
CA ASN A 87 -19.77 4.86 -8.12
C ASN A 87 -18.68 3.93 -8.72
N GLY A 88 -17.92 3.21 -7.89
CA GLY A 88 -16.82 2.32 -8.28
C GLY A 88 -17.16 0.85 -8.40
#